data_AF-A0A3M6VSB2-F1
#
_entry.id   AF-A0A3M6VSB2-F1
#
_cell.length_a   1.000
_cell.length_b   1.000
_cell.length_c   1.000
_cell.angle_alpha   90.00
_cell.angle_beta   90.00
_cell.angle_gamma   90.00
#
_symmetry.space_group_name_H-M   'P 1'
#
loop_
_entity.id
_entity.type
_entity.pdbx_description
1 polymer ?
#
loop_
_entity_poly.entity_id
_entity_poly.type
_entity_poly.pdbx_seq_one_letter_code
_entity_poly.pdbx_strand_id
1 'polypeptide(L)'
;MEMLTDLQIVAIIVTGVTAALLILAARVLMPQKTDDVDESLQAMINGFDFALPDEIEQYRQGKLDHPEDKDLCFQLLFRRAVADIPLIRKIQSESSGIQRLKKNDILKDSSFLSYKLAEEMINEEINDVRREAEELKPGEGWPDKIFPQAVQFMNQVAEQQMEAQRKAAEEQVKVMQAARAKTMAQAEAAETAIKNIEAKKAGNDSEDPTLRKRK
;
A
#
# COMPACT_ATOMS: atom_id res chain seq x y z
N MET A 1 -31.82 -32.95 -59.72
CA MET A 1 -30.59 -32.68 -58.97
C MET A 1 -29.75 -31.76 -59.84
N GLU A 2 -29.88 -30.45 -59.65
CA GLU A 2 -29.00 -29.48 -60.33
C GLU A 2 -27.60 -29.67 -59.76
N MET A 3 -26.66 -30.09 -60.61
CA MET A 3 -25.26 -30.20 -60.22
C MET A 3 -24.68 -28.79 -60.15
N LEU A 4 -24.09 -28.43 -59.02
CA LEU A 4 -23.36 -27.18 -58.86
C LEU A 4 -22.27 -27.09 -59.93
N THR A 5 -22.21 -25.94 -60.59
CA THR A 5 -21.16 -25.67 -61.59
C THR A 5 -19.80 -25.64 -60.90
N ASP A 6 -18.74 -26.05 -61.61
CA ASP A 6 -17.37 -26.10 -61.07
C ASP A 6 -16.95 -24.75 -60.44
N LEU A 7 -17.45 -23.63 -60.99
CA LEU A 7 -17.21 -22.29 -60.47
C LEU A 7 -17.82 -22.07 -59.07
N GLN A 8 -19.01 -22.60 -58.81
CA GLN A 8 -19.66 -22.52 -57.50
C GLN A 8 -18.95 -23.38 -56.46
N ILE A 9 -18.42 -24.54 -56.86
CA ILE A 9 -17.62 -25.41 -55.98
C ILE A 9 -16.34 -24.69 -55.56
N VAL A 10 -15.62 -24.09 -56.52
CA VAL A 10 -14.39 -23.32 -56.22
C VAL A 10 -14.70 -22.11 -55.33
N ALA A 11 -15.78 -21.38 -55.59
CA ALA A 11 -16.17 -20.24 -54.77
C ALA A 11 -16.47 -20.63 -53.31
N ILE A 12 -17.16 -21.76 -53.08
CA ILE A 12 -17.45 -22.26 -51.73
C ILE A 12 -16.15 -22.64 -51.00
N ILE A 13 -15.22 -23.33 -51.68
CA ILE A 13 -13.94 -23.73 -51.08
C ILE A 13 -13.11 -22.51 -50.69
N VAL A 14 -12.95 -21.55 -51.61
CA VAL A 14 -12.16 -20.34 -51.35
C VAL A 14 -12.75 -19.52 -50.20
N THR A 15 -14.08 -19.40 -50.15
CA THR A 15 -14.78 -18.68 -49.07
C THR A 15 -14.63 -19.42 -47.73
N GLY A 16 -14.69 -20.75 -47.71
CA GLY A 16 -14.47 -21.54 -46.52
C GLY A 16 -13.04 -21.40 -45.97
N VAL A 17 -12.04 -21.43 -46.84
CA VAL A 17 -10.63 -21.26 -46.45
C VAL A 17 -10.37 -19.85 -45.92
N THR A 18 -10.90 -18.81 -46.58
CA THR A 18 -10.75 -17.43 -46.08
C THR A 18 -11.44 -17.22 -44.74
N ALA A 19 -12.64 -17.79 -44.53
CA ALA A 19 -13.30 -17.73 -43.23
C ALA A 19 -12.49 -18.44 -42.12
N ALA A 20 -11.91 -19.60 -42.41
CA ALA A 20 -11.07 -20.33 -41.45
C ALA A 20 -9.80 -19.54 -41.08
N LEU A 21 -9.15 -18.91 -42.07
CA LEU A 21 -7.99 -18.05 -41.84
C LEU A 21 -8.34 -16.80 -41.02
N LEU A 22 -9.51 -16.19 -41.27
CA LEU A 22 -10.00 -15.06 -40.48
C LEU A 22 -10.29 -15.45 -39.03
N ILE A 23 -10.85 -16.64 -38.78
CA ILE A 23 -11.10 -17.14 -37.42
C ILE A 23 -9.77 -17.41 -36.69
N LEU A 24 -8.79 -18.00 -37.37
CA LEU A 24 -7.46 -18.20 -36.79
C LEU A 24 -6.75 -16.88 -36.49
N ALA A 25 -6.82 -15.91 -37.41
CA ALA A 25 -6.27 -14.58 -37.20
C ALA A 25 -6.95 -13.87 -36.01
N ALA A 26 -8.29 -13.94 -35.93
CA ALA A 26 -9.04 -13.37 -34.81
C ALA A 26 -8.68 -14.04 -33.47
N ARG A 27 -8.45 -15.36 -33.46
CA ARG A 27 -8.03 -16.08 -32.25
C ARG A 27 -6.61 -15.71 -31.80
N VAL A 28 -5.70 -15.47 -32.74
CA VAL A 28 -4.32 -15.02 -32.45
C VAL A 28 -4.30 -13.56 -32.00
N LEU A 29 -5.21 -12.73 -32.49
CA LEU A 29 -5.34 -11.31 -32.13
C LEU A 29 -6.16 -11.07 -30.85
N MET A 30 -6.85 -12.07 -30.31
CA MET A 30 -7.52 -11.92 -29.01
C MET A 30 -6.48 -12.04 -27.88
N PRO A 31 -6.35 -11.01 -27.01
CA PRO A 31 -5.46 -11.06 -25.87
C PRO A 31 -5.90 -12.19 -24.94
N GLN A 32 -4.99 -13.13 -24.68
CA GLN A 32 -5.22 -14.17 -23.67
C GLN A 32 -5.33 -13.47 -22.31
N LYS A 33 -6.42 -13.72 -21.59
CA LYS A 33 -6.55 -13.29 -20.19
C LYS A 33 -5.49 -14.07 -19.40
N THR A 34 -4.45 -13.39 -18.98
CA THR A 34 -3.45 -13.89 -18.05
C THR A 34 -4.12 -14.07 -16.69
N ASP A 35 -4.07 -15.29 -16.15
CA ASP A 35 -4.61 -15.59 -14.82
C ASP A 35 -3.82 -14.82 -13.75
N ASP A 36 -4.49 -14.29 -12.72
CA ASP A 36 -3.92 -13.43 -11.67
C ASP A 36 -2.68 -14.01 -10.94
N VAL A 37 -2.48 -15.33 -11.01
CA VAL A 37 -1.31 -16.03 -10.45
C VAL A 37 -0.05 -15.80 -11.28
N ASP A 38 -0.19 -15.68 -12.60
CA ASP A 38 0.91 -15.29 -13.48
C ASP A 38 1.29 -13.84 -13.24
N GLU A 39 0.37 -12.93 -12.91
CA GLU A 39 0.71 -11.53 -12.63
C GLU A 39 1.56 -11.36 -11.37
N SER A 40 1.31 -12.11 -10.29
CA SER A 40 2.14 -12.10 -9.09
C SER A 40 3.54 -12.71 -9.33
N LEU A 41 3.60 -13.83 -10.06
CA LEU A 41 4.88 -14.44 -10.45
C LEU A 41 5.62 -13.58 -11.47
N GLN A 42 4.91 -12.89 -12.35
CA GLN A 42 5.45 -12.01 -13.37
C GLN A 42 5.86 -10.66 -12.80
N ALA A 43 5.22 -10.15 -11.75
CA ALA A 43 5.72 -9.05 -10.94
C ALA A 43 7.02 -9.47 -10.20
N MET A 44 7.05 -10.68 -9.64
CA MET A 44 8.23 -11.27 -9.01
C MET A 44 9.36 -11.58 -10.02
N ILE A 45 9.03 -11.79 -11.30
CA ILE A 45 9.97 -12.14 -12.39
C ILE A 45 10.39 -10.91 -13.24
N ASN A 46 9.56 -9.86 -13.38
CA ASN A 46 9.78 -8.77 -14.35
C ASN A 46 9.94 -7.36 -13.77
N GLY A 47 9.59 -7.05 -12.53
CA GLY A 47 9.51 -5.64 -12.15
C GLY A 47 10.12 -5.37 -10.80
N PHE A 48 11.25 -4.64 -10.78
CA PHE A 48 11.49 -3.76 -9.66
C PHE A 48 10.30 -2.80 -9.60
N ASP A 49 9.35 -3.06 -8.68
CA ASP A 49 8.13 -2.27 -8.55
C ASP A 49 8.51 -0.84 -8.17
N PHE A 50 8.35 0.05 -9.13
CA PHE A 50 8.78 1.44 -9.11
C PHE A 50 7.66 2.31 -9.66
N ALA A 51 6.83 2.78 -8.75
CA ALA A 51 5.88 3.85 -9.02
C ALA A 51 6.49 5.16 -8.51
N LEU A 52 6.41 6.18 -9.36
CA LEU A 52 6.76 7.54 -8.98
C LEU A 52 5.74 8.07 -7.95
N PRO A 53 6.16 8.83 -6.92
CA PRO A 53 5.25 9.33 -5.90
C PRO A 53 4.23 10.35 -6.45
N ASP A 54 3.04 10.40 -5.84
CA ASP A 54 1.99 11.35 -6.17
C ASP A 54 2.43 12.81 -5.98
N GLU A 55 3.40 13.05 -5.09
CA GLU A 55 3.97 14.37 -4.80
C GLU A 55 4.60 15.03 -6.03
N ILE A 56 5.04 14.24 -7.02
CA ILE A 56 5.55 14.78 -8.29
C ILE A 56 4.43 15.52 -9.03
N GLU A 57 3.26 14.92 -9.12
CA GLU A 57 2.12 15.51 -9.79
C GLU A 57 1.53 16.67 -8.98
N GLN A 58 1.49 16.55 -7.65
CA GLN A 58 1.09 17.65 -6.76
C GLN A 58 1.99 18.87 -6.94
N TYR A 59 3.30 18.66 -7.08
CA TYR A 59 4.25 19.74 -7.36
C TYR A 59 4.00 20.37 -8.73
N ARG A 60 3.81 19.56 -9.78
CA ARG A 60 3.54 20.09 -11.13
C ARG A 60 2.28 20.95 -11.16
N GLN A 61 1.20 20.45 -10.57
CA GLN A 61 -0.07 21.19 -10.48
C GLN A 61 0.11 22.47 -9.64
N GLY A 62 0.73 22.38 -8.46
CA GLY A 62 0.94 23.56 -7.64
C GLY A 62 1.85 24.61 -8.27
N LYS A 63 2.84 24.20 -9.08
CA LYS A 63 3.69 25.13 -9.86
C LYS A 63 2.91 25.80 -11.00
N LEU A 64 1.97 25.08 -11.62
CA LEU A 64 1.09 25.64 -12.64
C LEU A 64 0.06 26.62 -12.05
N ASP A 65 -0.49 26.30 -10.88
CA ASP A 65 -1.50 27.11 -10.21
C ASP A 65 -0.90 28.36 -9.56
N HIS A 66 0.34 28.27 -9.09
CA HIS A 66 1.02 29.33 -8.35
C HIS A 66 2.45 29.62 -8.86
N PRO A 67 2.65 29.95 -10.15
CA PRO A 67 3.98 30.09 -10.74
C PRO A 67 4.82 31.24 -10.15
N GLU A 68 4.16 32.26 -9.60
CA GLU A 68 4.80 33.43 -9.01
C GLU A 68 5.21 33.22 -7.54
N ASP A 69 4.58 32.24 -6.86
CA ASP A 69 4.87 31.94 -5.45
C ASP A 69 5.99 30.92 -5.35
N LYS A 70 7.22 31.44 -5.39
CA LYS A 70 8.43 30.63 -5.30
C LYS A 70 8.55 29.88 -3.98
N ASP A 71 8.03 30.43 -2.87
CA ASP A 71 8.12 29.79 -1.57
C ASP A 71 7.15 28.61 -1.48
N LEU A 72 5.93 28.76 -1.98
CA LEU A 72 4.97 27.66 -2.09
C LEU A 72 5.48 26.57 -3.04
N CYS A 73 5.98 26.96 -4.23
CA CYS A 73 6.59 26.01 -5.17
C CYS A 73 7.75 25.26 -4.53
N PHE A 74 8.60 25.95 -3.76
CA PHE A 74 9.72 25.33 -3.07
C PHE A 74 9.26 24.36 -1.97
N GLN A 75 8.21 24.69 -1.22
CA GLN A 75 7.63 23.77 -0.23
C GLN A 75 7.09 22.50 -0.90
N LEU A 76 6.43 22.63 -2.04
CA LEU A 76 5.94 21.47 -2.81
C LEU A 76 7.10 20.64 -3.38
N LEU A 77 8.13 21.27 -3.92
CA LEU A 77 9.36 20.60 -4.37
C LEU A 77 10.05 19.86 -3.22
N PHE A 78 10.08 20.47 -2.03
CA PHE A 78 10.64 19.83 -0.82
C PHE A 78 9.83 18.60 -0.42
N ARG A 79 8.49 18.63 -0.51
CA ARG A 79 7.64 17.46 -0.26
C ARG A 79 7.89 16.34 -1.26
N ARG A 80 8.06 16.67 -2.54
CA ARG A 80 8.49 15.73 -3.60
C ARG A 80 9.83 15.07 -3.23
N ALA A 81 10.83 15.86 -2.87
CA ALA A 81 12.13 15.35 -2.44
C ALA A 81 12.05 14.44 -1.20
N VAL A 82 11.13 14.71 -0.27
CA VAL A 82 10.88 13.83 0.90
C VAL A 82 10.29 12.49 0.46
N ALA A 83 9.35 12.50 -0.48
CA ALA A 83 8.71 11.30 -1.02
C ALA A 83 9.66 10.43 -1.86
N ASP A 84 10.69 11.02 -2.46
CA ASP A 84 11.72 10.28 -3.21
C ASP A 84 12.68 9.48 -2.32
N ILE A 85 12.88 9.89 -1.06
CA ILE A 85 13.88 9.27 -0.18
C ILE A 85 13.68 7.76 0.02
N PRO A 86 12.46 7.25 0.31
CA PRO A 86 12.22 5.81 0.37
C PRO A 86 12.66 5.07 -0.89
N LEU A 87 12.41 5.63 -2.08
CA LEU A 87 12.78 5.04 -3.36
C LEU A 87 14.31 5.04 -3.56
N ILE A 88 14.97 6.16 -3.25
CA ILE A 88 16.42 6.29 -3.28
C ILE A 88 17.07 5.24 -2.37
N ARG A 89 16.57 5.11 -1.13
CA ARG A 89 17.06 4.12 -0.16
C ARG A 89 16.85 2.68 -0.66
N LYS A 90 15.71 2.39 -1.28
CA LYS A 90 15.41 1.08 -1.86
C LYS A 90 16.45 0.71 -2.93
N ILE A 91 16.63 1.56 -3.93
CA ILE A 91 17.63 1.36 -5.01
C ILE A 91 19.04 1.16 -4.43
N GLN A 92 19.46 2.02 -3.50
CA GLN A 92 20.79 1.92 -2.89
C GLN A 92 20.98 0.63 -2.11
N SER A 93 19.96 0.18 -1.37
CA SER A 93 20.03 -1.05 -0.58
C SER A 93 20.06 -2.32 -1.45
N GLU A 94 19.34 -2.31 -2.58
CA GLU A 94 19.23 -3.47 -3.47
C GLU A 94 20.40 -3.58 -4.46
N SER A 95 21.09 -2.47 -4.75
CA SER A 95 22.17 -2.37 -5.76
C SER A 95 23.22 -3.47 -5.63
N SER A 96 23.78 -3.66 -4.42
CA SER A 96 24.85 -4.64 -4.19
C SER A 96 24.39 -6.10 -4.36
N GLY A 97 23.14 -6.38 -3.98
CA GLY A 97 22.53 -7.70 -4.13
C GLY A 97 22.26 -8.04 -5.59
N ILE A 98 21.63 -7.12 -6.30
CA ILE A 98 21.27 -7.26 -7.72
C ILE A 98 22.52 -7.44 -8.59
N GLN A 99 23.57 -6.61 -8.37
CA GLN A 99 24.84 -6.74 -9.10
C GLN A 99 25.50 -8.11 -8.88
N ARG A 100 25.46 -8.63 -7.63
CA ARG A 100 26.02 -9.96 -7.31
C ARG A 100 25.23 -11.08 -7.99
N LEU A 101 23.90 -11.00 -7.97
CA LEU A 101 23.05 -12.00 -8.62
C LEU A 101 23.21 -11.99 -10.14
N LYS A 102 23.39 -10.80 -10.76
CA LYS A 102 23.67 -10.70 -12.20
C LYS A 102 25.05 -11.26 -12.55
N LYS A 103 26.08 -10.98 -11.74
CA LYS A 103 27.44 -11.50 -11.96
C LYS A 103 27.50 -13.03 -11.92
N ASN A 104 26.68 -13.66 -11.09
CA ASN A 104 26.62 -15.11 -10.94
C ASN A 104 25.59 -15.77 -11.89
N ASP A 105 25.02 -15.00 -12.83
CA ASP A 105 24.00 -15.45 -13.79
C ASP A 105 22.76 -16.10 -13.15
N ILE A 106 22.42 -15.67 -11.93
CA ILE A 106 21.24 -16.13 -11.18
C ILE A 106 20.02 -15.26 -11.53
N LEU A 107 20.25 -13.98 -11.80
CA LEU A 107 19.21 -13.02 -12.13
C LEU A 107 18.96 -12.96 -13.64
N LYS A 108 17.69 -13.00 -14.05
CA LYS A 108 17.29 -12.80 -15.45
C LYS A 108 17.67 -11.39 -15.92
N ASP A 109 18.01 -11.29 -17.21
CA ASP A 109 18.35 -10.00 -17.84
C ASP A 109 17.20 -8.99 -17.76
N SER A 110 15.95 -9.45 -17.87
CA SER A 110 14.77 -8.59 -17.74
C SER A 110 14.72 -7.90 -16.38
N SER A 111 14.88 -8.65 -15.28
CA SER A 111 14.83 -8.11 -13.92
C SER A 111 16.00 -7.16 -13.64
N PHE A 112 17.19 -7.46 -14.18
CA PHE A 112 18.35 -6.58 -14.07
C PHE A 112 18.15 -5.27 -14.85
N LEU A 113 17.56 -5.35 -16.05
CA LEU A 113 17.25 -4.18 -16.86
C LEU A 113 16.19 -3.31 -16.17
N SER A 114 15.15 -3.91 -15.58
CA SER A 114 14.14 -3.18 -14.81
C SER A 114 14.76 -2.42 -13.63
N TYR A 115 15.70 -3.04 -12.89
CA TYR A 115 16.46 -2.33 -11.86
C TYR A 115 17.27 -1.17 -12.44
N LYS A 116 17.95 -1.38 -13.57
CA LYS A 116 18.77 -0.32 -14.20
C LYS A 116 17.94 0.85 -14.68
N LEU A 117 16.76 0.59 -15.23
CA LEU A 117 15.80 1.63 -15.59
C LEU A 117 15.35 2.42 -14.36
N ALA A 118 15.01 1.76 -13.26
CA ALA A 118 14.62 2.44 -12.03
C ALA A 118 15.77 3.25 -11.40
N GLU A 119 17.01 2.74 -11.47
CA GLU A 119 18.22 3.46 -11.05
C GLU A 119 18.44 4.72 -11.88
N GLU A 120 18.27 4.64 -13.21
CA GLU A 120 18.35 5.78 -14.11
C GLU A 120 17.25 6.82 -13.82
N MET A 121 16.00 6.38 -13.70
CA MET A 121 14.86 7.26 -13.37
C MET A 121 15.06 8.01 -12.05
N ILE A 122 15.57 7.36 -11.00
CA ILE A 122 15.86 8.03 -9.73
C ILE A 122 17.02 9.02 -9.86
N ASN A 123 18.06 8.71 -10.65
CA ASN A 123 19.15 9.63 -10.87
C ASN A 123 18.69 10.88 -11.64
N GLU A 124 17.85 10.71 -12.64
CA GLU A 124 17.19 11.82 -13.34
C GLU A 124 16.36 12.67 -12.38
N GLU A 125 15.51 12.03 -11.57
CA GLU A 125 14.68 12.69 -10.58
C GLU A 125 15.50 13.51 -9.57
N ILE A 126 16.59 12.96 -9.05
CA ILE A 126 17.51 13.68 -8.15
C ILE A 126 18.08 14.92 -8.83
N ASN A 127 18.51 14.80 -10.08
CA ASN A 127 19.08 15.91 -10.83
C ASN A 127 18.04 16.98 -11.17
N ASP A 128 16.82 16.57 -11.49
CA ASP A 128 15.70 17.46 -11.75
C ASP A 128 15.32 18.24 -10.50
N VAL A 129 15.12 17.57 -9.36
CA VAL A 129 14.82 18.23 -8.08
C VAL A 129 15.92 19.22 -7.71
N ARG A 130 17.19 18.87 -7.92
CA ARG A 130 18.32 19.78 -7.69
C ARG A 130 18.30 21.00 -8.59
N ARG A 131 18.08 20.80 -9.89
CA ARG A 131 17.98 21.88 -10.87
C ARG A 131 16.82 22.82 -10.52
N GLU A 132 15.65 22.26 -10.25
CA GLU A 132 14.46 23.03 -9.90
C GLU A 132 14.62 23.78 -8.57
N ALA A 133 15.36 23.23 -7.61
CA ALA A 133 15.69 23.92 -6.37
C ALA A 133 16.57 25.16 -6.60
N GLU A 134 17.56 25.08 -7.51
CA GLU A 134 18.38 26.23 -7.91
C GLU A 134 17.56 27.28 -8.68
N GLU A 135 16.64 26.85 -9.55
CA GLU A 135 15.75 27.76 -10.28
C GLU A 135 14.82 28.56 -9.34
N LEU A 136 14.29 27.90 -8.31
CA LEU A 136 13.41 28.54 -7.34
C LEU A 136 14.16 29.45 -6.37
N LYS A 137 15.34 29.03 -5.89
CA LYS A 137 16.13 29.73 -4.88
C LYS A 137 17.62 29.81 -5.27
N PRO A 138 17.95 30.65 -6.27
CA PRO A 138 19.28 30.71 -6.86
C PRO A 138 20.34 31.23 -5.88
N GLY A 139 21.51 30.61 -5.87
CA GLY A 139 22.66 31.02 -5.05
C GLY A 139 22.56 30.70 -3.56
N GLU A 140 21.48 30.07 -3.08
CA GLU A 140 21.32 29.65 -1.69
C GLU A 140 21.96 28.27 -1.40
N GLY A 141 22.43 27.58 -2.45
CA GLY A 141 23.05 26.25 -2.36
C GLY A 141 22.04 25.16 -2.02
N TRP A 142 20.78 25.31 -2.44
CA TRP A 142 19.75 24.31 -2.26
C TRP A 142 19.97 22.97 -2.98
N PRO A 143 20.60 22.89 -4.16
CA PRO A 143 20.88 21.61 -4.83
C PRO A 143 21.62 20.61 -3.92
N ASP A 144 22.53 21.11 -3.09
CA ASP A 144 23.32 20.27 -2.18
C ASP A 144 22.61 19.98 -0.85
N LYS A 145 21.62 20.82 -0.48
CA LYS A 145 20.97 20.79 0.85
C LYS A 145 19.60 20.10 0.84
N ILE A 146 18.89 20.10 -0.28
CA ILE A 146 17.48 19.70 -0.34
C ILE A 146 17.26 18.26 0.15
N PHE A 147 18.03 17.29 -0.36
CA PHE A 147 17.92 15.88 0.05
C PHE A 147 18.40 15.62 1.48
N PRO A 148 19.57 16.14 1.94
CA PRO A 148 19.95 16.02 3.34
C PRO A 148 18.90 16.56 4.32
N GLN A 149 18.30 17.72 4.01
CA GLN A 149 17.24 18.29 4.84
C GLN A 149 15.95 17.47 4.77
N ALA A 150 15.59 16.96 3.60
CA ALA A 150 14.44 16.08 3.44
C ALA A 150 14.61 14.77 4.24
N VAL A 151 15.83 14.21 4.31
CA VAL A 151 16.15 13.04 5.15
C VAL A 151 15.98 13.35 6.63
N GLN A 152 16.46 14.51 7.09
CA GLN A 152 16.27 14.94 8.48
C GLN A 152 14.80 15.11 8.81
N PHE A 153 14.04 15.76 7.92
CA PHE A 153 12.60 15.96 8.08
C PHE A 153 11.84 14.63 8.16
N MET A 154 12.09 13.70 7.24
CA MET A 154 11.43 12.39 7.22
C MET A 154 11.69 11.62 8.52
N ASN A 155 12.92 11.63 9.03
CA ASN A 155 13.26 10.96 10.28
C ASN A 155 12.55 11.61 11.49
N GLN A 156 12.46 12.94 11.54
CA GLN A 156 11.74 13.66 12.59
C GLN A 156 10.24 13.34 12.57
N VAL A 157 9.62 13.31 11.40
CA VAL A 157 8.20 12.94 11.25
C VAL A 157 7.97 11.50 11.70
N ALA A 158 8.85 10.57 11.33
CA ALA A 158 8.75 9.18 11.77
C ALA A 158 8.87 9.03 13.29
N GLU A 159 9.78 9.77 13.92
CA GLU A 159 9.93 9.79 15.38
C GLU A 159 8.67 10.34 16.08
N GLN A 160 8.12 11.46 15.58
CA GLN A 160 6.88 12.04 16.10
C GLN A 160 5.69 11.08 15.95
N GLN A 161 5.57 10.39 14.81
CA GLN A 161 4.53 9.40 14.59
C GLN A 161 4.65 8.21 15.55
N MET A 162 5.88 7.72 15.79
CA MET A 162 6.11 6.65 16.76
C MET A 162 5.75 7.08 18.19
N GLU A 163 6.10 8.31 18.59
CA GLU A 163 5.76 8.82 19.91
C GLU A 163 4.24 8.98 20.08
N ALA A 164 3.55 9.51 19.07
CA ALA A 164 2.10 9.62 19.06
C ALA A 164 1.41 8.25 19.14
N GLN A 165 1.91 7.26 18.40
CA GLN A 165 1.41 5.88 18.47
C GLN A 165 1.64 5.25 19.84
N ARG A 166 2.79 5.50 20.47
CA ARG A 166 3.06 5.03 21.84
C ARG A 166 2.09 5.63 22.85
N LYS A 167 1.87 6.96 22.80
CA LYS A 167 0.90 7.64 23.68
C LYS A 167 -0.53 7.09 23.47
N ALA A 168 -0.94 6.92 22.22
CA ALA A 168 -2.25 6.34 21.90
C ALA A 168 -2.38 4.89 22.40
N ALA A 169 -1.34 4.07 22.28
CA ALA A 169 -1.33 2.70 22.81
C ALA A 169 -1.40 2.67 24.34
N GLU A 170 -0.66 3.55 25.02
CA GLU A 170 -0.71 3.66 26.48
C GLU A 170 -2.09 4.10 26.99
N GLU A 171 -2.75 5.04 26.30
CA GLU A 171 -4.13 5.44 26.61
C GLU A 171 -5.11 4.29 26.41
N GLN A 172 -4.99 3.54 25.31
CA GLN A 172 -5.84 2.36 25.07
C GLN A 172 -5.65 1.29 26.15
N VAL A 173 -4.42 1.05 26.59
CA VAL A 173 -4.14 0.10 27.69
C VAL A 173 -4.75 0.60 28.99
N LYS A 174 -4.64 1.90 29.32
CA LYS A 174 -5.27 2.48 30.52
C LYS A 174 -6.79 2.38 30.49
N VAL A 175 -7.42 2.67 29.34
CA VAL A 175 -8.88 2.52 29.18
C VAL A 175 -9.30 1.06 29.32
N MET A 176 -8.57 0.12 28.73
CA MET A 176 -8.85 -1.32 28.84
C MET A 176 -8.68 -1.81 30.29
N GLN A 177 -7.64 -1.37 31.01
CA GLN A 177 -7.43 -1.71 32.41
C GLN A 177 -8.55 -1.14 33.29
N ALA A 178 -8.96 0.11 33.08
CA ALA A 178 -10.08 0.72 33.81
C ALA A 178 -11.42 0.02 33.52
N ALA A 179 -11.65 -0.38 32.26
CA ALA A 179 -12.83 -1.16 31.89
C ALA A 179 -12.84 -2.53 32.57
N ARG A 180 -11.70 -3.25 32.56
CA ARG A 180 -11.55 -4.53 33.26
C ARG A 180 -11.77 -4.40 34.77
N ALA A 181 -11.22 -3.36 35.40
CA ALA A 181 -11.43 -3.10 36.82
C ALA A 181 -12.91 -2.86 37.15
N LYS A 182 -13.63 -2.09 36.31
CA LYS A 182 -15.07 -1.87 36.48
C LYS A 182 -15.88 -3.16 36.31
N THR A 183 -15.55 -3.99 35.32
CA THR A 183 -16.25 -5.28 35.12
C THR A 183 -16.00 -6.25 36.27
N MET A 184 -14.79 -6.31 36.81
CA MET A 184 -14.49 -7.16 37.97
C MET A 184 -15.23 -6.66 39.22
N ALA A 185 -15.23 -5.35 39.48
CA ALA A 185 -15.97 -4.78 40.61
C ALA A 185 -17.49 -5.01 40.51
N GLN A 186 -18.06 -4.96 39.30
CA GLN A 186 -19.47 -5.30 39.09
C GLN A 186 -19.77 -6.79 39.30
N ALA A 187 -18.86 -7.68 38.88
CA ALA A 187 -19.00 -9.12 39.11
C ALA A 187 -18.95 -9.46 40.61
N GLU A 188 -18.02 -8.88 41.35
CA GLU A 188 -17.91 -9.05 42.81
C GLU A 188 -19.14 -8.49 43.56
N ALA A 189 -19.64 -7.33 43.15
CA ALA A 189 -20.86 -6.75 43.70
C ALA A 189 -22.11 -7.60 43.43
N ALA A 190 -22.20 -8.22 42.24
CA ALA A 190 -23.29 -9.13 41.90
C ALA A 190 -23.21 -10.43 42.73
N GLU A 191 -22.02 -11.01 42.91
CA GLU A 191 -21.84 -12.24 43.68
C GLU A 191 -22.20 -12.03 45.17
N THR A 192 -21.78 -10.89 45.75
CA THR A 192 -22.14 -10.54 47.13
C THR A 192 -23.64 -10.29 47.31
N ALA A 193 -24.30 -9.67 46.32
CA ALA A 193 -25.75 -9.48 46.34
C ALA A 193 -26.51 -10.82 46.30
N ILE A 194 -26.07 -11.78 45.48
CA ILE A 194 -26.67 -13.12 45.42
C ILE A 194 -26.53 -13.83 46.77
N LYS A 195 -25.33 -13.85 47.37
CA LYS A 195 -25.10 -14.43 48.71
C LYS A 195 -26.00 -13.82 49.79
N ASN A 196 -26.21 -12.49 49.75
CA ASN A 196 -27.10 -11.81 50.70
C ASN A 196 -28.58 -12.16 50.50
N ILE A 197 -29.03 -12.35 49.27
CA ILE A 197 -30.41 -12.78 48.97
C ILE A 197 -30.62 -14.22 49.45
N GLU A 198 -29.67 -15.12 49.19
CA GLU A 198 -29.72 -16.50 49.67
C GLU A 198 -29.76 -16.59 51.20
N ALA A 199 -28.92 -15.80 51.88
CA ALA A 199 -28.91 -15.73 53.34
C ALA A 199 -30.24 -15.23 53.94
N LYS A 200 -30.87 -14.22 53.32
CA LYS A 200 -32.19 -13.73 53.76
C LYS A 200 -33.31 -14.73 53.53
N LYS A 201 -33.24 -15.49 52.44
CA LYS A 201 -34.23 -16.53 52.13
C LYS A 201 -34.14 -17.70 53.12
N ALA A 202 -32.92 -18.12 53.46
CA ALA A 202 -32.69 -19.12 54.51
C ALA A 202 -33.11 -18.66 55.92
N GLY A 203 -33.00 -17.35 56.21
CA GLY A 203 -33.52 -16.76 57.45
C GLY A 203 -35.06 -16.78 57.54
N ASN A 204 -35.75 -16.36 56.47
CA ASN A 204 -37.21 -16.33 56.44
C ASN A 204 -37.88 -17.71 56.50
N ASP A 205 -37.23 -18.77 56.00
CA ASP A 205 -37.75 -20.14 56.08
C ASP A 205 -37.61 -20.74 57.50
N SER A 206 -36.93 -20.06 58.43
CA SER A 206 -36.77 -20.47 59.83
C SER A 206 -37.70 -19.76 60.83
N GLU A 207 -38.50 -18.79 60.39
CA GLU A 207 -39.53 -18.11 61.19
C GLU A 207 -40.95 -18.39 60.67
N ASP A 208 -41.39 -19.66 60.68
CA ASP A 208 -42.82 -19.96 60.89
C ASP A 208 -43.04 -21.19 61.76
N PRO A 209 -43.08 -21.03 63.11
CA PRO A 209 -43.52 -22.07 64.03
C PRO A 209 -45.00 -21.94 64.41
N THR A 210 -45.88 -21.34 63.60
CA THR A 210 -47.28 -21.10 64.03
C THR A 210 -48.40 -21.33 63.01
N LEU A 211 -48.35 -22.38 62.20
CA LEU A 211 -49.59 -22.97 61.66
C LEU A 211 -50.13 -24.06 62.59
N ARG A 212 -50.84 -23.54 63.59
CA ARG A 212 -51.65 -24.22 64.61
C ARG A 212 -52.59 -25.26 64.00
N LYS A 213 -52.57 -26.43 64.65
CA LYS A 213 -53.67 -27.40 64.80
C LYS A 213 -55.06 -26.74 64.65
N ARG A 214 -55.85 -27.21 63.68
CA ARG A 214 -57.32 -27.22 63.72
C ARG A 214 -57.72 -28.68 63.49
N LYS A 215 -58.07 -29.39 64.56
CA LYS A 215 -59.45 -29.68 65.03
C LYS A 215 -60.29 -30.36 63.96
#